data_AF-V7B3A6-F1
#
_entry.id   AF-V7B3A6-F1
#
_cell.length_a   1.000
_cell.length_b   1.000
_cell.length_c   1.000
_cell.angle_alpha   90.00
_cell.angle_beta   90.00
_cell.angle_gamma   90.00
#
_symmetry.space_group_name_H-M   'P 1'
#
loop_
_entity.id
_entity.type
_entity.pdbx_description
1 polymer ?
#
loop_
_entity_poly.entity_id
_entity_poly.type
_entity_poly.pdbx_seq_one_letter_code
_entity_poly.pdbx_strand_id
1 'polypeptide(L)'
;MGKKRKHSESSELVAQPKKEDVAPERPTRTLLGWKDKSLVNDEVDDSNVGSPIFRNKEKVLVTCSRRISYRYRHLMLNLVSLLPHCKKDNKVESKETKGATLNKLLSSKSCSSCLFLECRKQKDLYLWMAKCPSGPSVKFLVSAVHTMEELKLTGNHLKGSRPLLTFSANFEKDAHWKLLKEMLLQVCGLFLSLQVFSSLST
;
A
#
# COMPACT_ATOMS: atom_id res chain seq x y z
N MET A 1 -32.80 -32.76 -41.31
CA MET A 1 -34.23 -32.70 -41.68
C MET A 1 -35.09 -32.99 -40.45
N GLY A 2 -35.72 -31.95 -39.89
CA GLY A 2 -36.97 -32.04 -39.10
C GLY A 2 -36.84 -32.57 -37.66
N LYS A 3 -37.52 -32.05 -36.64
CA LYS A 3 -38.53 -30.99 -36.53
C LYS A 3 -38.53 -30.51 -35.07
N LYS A 4 -38.63 -29.19 -34.88
CA LYS A 4 -39.15 -28.53 -33.67
C LYS A 4 -40.44 -29.20 -33.20
N ARG A 5 -40.66 -29.27 -31.89
CA ARG A 5 -41.99 -28.99 -31.32
C ARG A 5 -41.84 -28.09 -30.09
N LYS A 6 -42.63 -27.01 -30.13
CA LYS A 6 -42.75 -25.94 -29.15
C LYS A 6 -44.20 -26.01 -28.64
N HIS A 7 -44.35 -25.83 -27.33
CA HIS A 7 -45.52 -25.35 -26.57
C HIS A 7 -46.82 -26.17 -26.50
N SER A 8 -47.35 -26.26 -25.27
CA SER A 8 -48.78 -26.05 -25.00
C SER A 8 -48.94 -25.09 -23.82
N GLU A 9 -49.85 -24.14 -23.96
CA GLU A 9 -50.23 -23.11 -23.00
C GLU A 9 -51.10 -23.67 -21.87
N SER A 10 -51.11 -22.99 -20.73
CA SER A 10 -52.29 -22.88 -19.86
C SER A 10 -52.23 -21.52 -19.19
N SER A 11 -53.16 -20.66 -19.56
CA SER A 11 -53.41 -19.33 -19.03
C SER A 11 -54.25 -19.39 -17.74
N GLU A 12 -54.05 -18.36 -16.92
CA GLU A 12 -54.93 -17.86 -15.84
C GLU A 12 -54.97 -18.62 -14.51
N LEU A 13 -54.52 -17.99 -13.42
CA LEU A 13 -55.39 -17.18 -12.53
C LEU A 13 -54.55 -16.48 -11.44
N VAL A 14 -54.93 -15.23 -11.17
CA VAL A 14 -54.33 -14.33 -10.17
C VAL A 14 -54.73 -14.74 -8.76
N ALA A 15 -53.77 -14.90 -7.84
CA ALA A 15 -53.97 -14.76 -6.40
C ALA A 15 -52.62 -14.44 -5.70
N GLN A 16 -52.51 -13.24 -5.10
CA GLN A 16 -51.44 -12.89 -4.15
C GLN A 16 -51.79 -13.41 -2.72
N PRO A 17 -50.98 -13.17 -1.67
CA PRO A 17 -49.93 -14.06 -1.17
C PRO A 17 -50.27 -14.62 0.24
N LYS A 18 -49.73 -15.78 0.61
CA LYS A 18 -49.65 -16.21 2.03
C LYS A 18 -48.23 -15.99 2.53
N LYS A 19 -48.15 -15.23 3.64
CA LYS A 19 -46.93 -14.95 4.39
C LYS A 19 -46.39 -16.22 5.05
N GLU A 20 -45.08 -16.16 5.29
CA GLU A 20 -44.26 -16.90 6.28
C GLU A 20 -43.20 -17.81 5.65
N ASP A 21 -41.96 -17.58 6.12
CA ASP A 21 -40.65 -18.14 5.69
C ASP A 21 -39.98 -17.61 4.40
N VAL A 22 -39.70 -16.31 4.39
CA VAL A 22 -38.57 -15.76 3.60
C VAL A 22 -37.56 -15.16 4.58
N ALA A 23 -36.40 -15.83 4.72
CA ALA A 23 -35.27 -15.31 5.49
C ALA A 23 -34.86 -13.92 4.96
N PRO A 24 -34.55 -12.95 5.84
CA PRO A 24 -34.19 -11.61 5.38
C PRO A 24 -32.92 -11.66 4.52
N GLU A 25 -32.99 -11.08 3.32
CA GLU A 25 -31.84 -11.01 2.42
C GLU A 25 -30.69 -10.26 3.08
N ARG A 26 -29.52 -10.89 3.11
CA ARG A 26 -28.31 -10.34 3.71
C ARG A 26 -27.92 -9.08 2.94
N PRO A 27 -27.81 -7.91 3.59
CA PRO A 27 -27.53 -6.65 2.89
C PRO A 27 -26.18 -6.69 2.18
N THR A 28 -26.12 -6.09 0.99
CA THR A 28 -24.90 -5.96 0.20
C THR A 28 -23.86 -5.15 0.97
N ARG A 29 -22.73 -5.79 1.21
CA ARG A 29 -21.63 -5.27 2.01
C ARG A 29 -20.83 -4.25 1.19
N THR A 30 -21.01 -2.96 1.44
CA THR A 30 -20.09 -1.93 0.97
C THR A 30 -18.97 -1.70 1.99
N LEU A 31 -17.85 -1.14 1.55
CA LEU A 31 -16.58 -1.02 2.30
C LEU A 31 -16.66 -0.18 3.60
N LEU A 32 -17.82 0.38 3.95
CA LEU A 32 -18.02 1.32 5.06
C LEU A 32 -19.33 1.04 5.83
N GLY A 33 -19.49 -0.16 6.40
CA GLY A 33 -20.51 -0.45 7.42
C GLY A 33 -21.99 -0.30 7.00
N TRP A 34 -22.91 -0.77 7.86
CA TRP A 34 -24.35 -0.65 7.61
C TRP A 34 -24.82 0.80 7.76
N LYS A 35 -25.60 1.29 6.79
CA LYS A 35 -26.23 2.61 6.84
C LYS A 35 -27.63 2.45 7.42
N ASP A 36 -27.82 2.86 8.67
CA ASP A 36 -29.16 2.96 9.27
C ASP A 36 -29.92 4.14 8.67
N LYS A 37 -31.11 3.87 8.14
CA LYS A 37 -32.07 4.88 7.67
C LYS A 37 -32.85 5.43 8.87
N SER A 38 -32.32 6.43 9.55
CA SER A 38 -33.19 7.40 10.24
C SER A 38 -32.44 8.71 10.48
N LEU A 39 -33.17 9.81 10.28
CA LEU A 39 -32.79 11.22 10.43
C LEU A 39 -32.27 11.90 9.16
N VAL A 40 -33.22 12.24 8.28
CA VAL A 40 -33.14 13.39 7.37
C VAL A 40 -33.90 14.53 8.05
N ASN A 41 -33.21 15.64 8.30
CA ASN A 41 -33.70 17.01 8.13
C ASN A 41 -32.57 17.96 8.52
N ASP A 42 -31.81 18.41 7.53
CA ASP A 42 -31.39 19.80 7.38
C ASP A 42 -30.89 19.95 5.94
N GLU A 43 -31.61 20.77 5.17
CA GLU A 43 -31.26 21.15 3.81
C GLU A 43 -29.96 21.98 3.84
N VAL A 44 -28.85 21.37 3.41
CA VAL A 44 -27.64 22.10 3.06
C VAL A 44 -27.10 21.54 1.75
N ASP A 45 -27.16 22.40 0.73
CA ASP A 45 -26.63 22.32 -0.64
C ASP A 45 -25.62 21.18 -0.92
N ASP A 46 -26.11 20.13 -1.59
CA ASP A 46 -25.37 18.91 -1.93
C ASP A 46 -24.62 19.08 -3.27
N SER A 47 -23.39 19.60 -3.20
CA SER A 47 -22.45 19.57 -4.35
C SER A 47 -20.98 19.32 -3.95
N ASN A 48 -20.73 18.60 -2.85
CA ASN A 48 -19.42 17.96 -2.62
C ASN A 48 -19.46 16.95 -1.45
N VAL A 49 -20.09 15.79 -1.64
CA VAL A 49 -19.75 14.60 -0.83
C VAL A 49 -18.39 14.09 -1.30
N GLY A 50 -17.34 14.82 -0.94
CA GLY A 50 -15.96 14.45 -1.22
C GLY A 50 -15.68 13.14 -0.51
N SER A 51 -15.40 12.08 -1.29
CA SER A 51 -14.70 10.88 -0.83
C SER A 51 -13.60 11.27 0.17
N PRO A 52 -13.35 10.50 1.26
CA PRO A 52 -12.41 10.88 2.30
C PRO A 52 -11.10 11.31 1.64
N ILE A 53 -10.82 12.61 1.71
CA ILE A 53 -9.73 13.23 0.96
C ILE A 53 -8.44 12.53 1.38
N PHE A 54 -7.82 11.82 0.44
CA PHE A 54 -6.56 11.13 0.67
C PHE A 54 -5.47 12.16 0.97
N ARG A 55 -5.20 12.36 2.27
CA ARG A 55 -4.33 13.44 2.76
C ARG A 55 -2.85 13.20 2.46
N ASN A 56 -2.39 11.96 2.32
CA ASN A 56 -0.97 11.67 2.27
C ASN A 56 -0.46 11.29 0.88
N LYS A 57 0.02 12.28 0.10
CA LYS A 57 0.54 12.09 -1.27
C LYS A 57 2.05 11.78 -1.28
N GLU A 58 2.51 10.87 -0.43
CA GLU A 58 3.92 10.47 -0.45
C GLU A 58 4.25 9.72 -1.73
N LYS A 59 5.36 10.11 -2.37
CA LYS A 59 5.91 9.45 -3.54
C LYS A 59 7.33 9.04 -3.22
N VAL A 60 7.60 7.74 -3.29
CA VAL A 60 8.91 7.19 -2.95
C VAL A 60 9.66 6.89 -4.24
N LEU A 61 10.87 7.41 -4.38
CA LEU A 61 11.78 7.08 -5.46
C LEU A 61 12.63 5.87 -5.07
N VAL A 62 12.59 4.79 -5.83
CA VAL A 62 13.46 3.62 -5.62
C VAL A 62 14.52 3.57 -6.71
N THR A 63 15.78 3.61 -6.30
CA THR A 63 16.93 3.52 -7.21
C THR A 63 18.06 2.67 -6.64
N CYS A 64 18.99 2.26 -7.50
CA CYS A 64 20.13 1.41 -7.16
C CYS A 64 21.42 1.97 -7.74
N SER A 65 22.55 1.62 -7.13
CA SER A 65 23.86 1.84 -7.73
C SER A 65 24.05 0.95 -8.98
N ARG A 66 24.91 1.39 -9.91
CA ARG A 66 25.45 0.47 -10.91
C ARG A 66 26.21 -0.69 -10.24
N ARG A 67 26.34 -1.79 -10.98
CA ARG A 67 27.00 -3.04 -10.55
C ARG A 67 26.34 -3.76 -9.35
N ILE A 68 25.06 -3.50 -9.09
CA ILE A 68 24.27 -4.27 -8.14
C ILE A 68 24.16 -5.76 -8.54
N SER A 69 24.30 -6.69 -7.59
CA SER A 69 24.19 -8.14 -7.80
C SER A 69 22.78 -8.56 -8.25
N TYR A 70 22.65 -9.74 -8.87
CA TYR A 70 21.37 -10.29 -9.32
C TYR A 70 20.35 -10.37 -8.17
N ARG A 71 20.75 -10.94 -7.03
CA ARG A 71 19.89 -11.07 -5.84
C ARG A 71 19.29 -9.73 -5.39
N TYR A 72 20.10 -8.69 -5.33
CA TYR A 72 19.64 -7.37 -4.90
C TYR A 72 18.77 -6.65 -5.95
N ARG A 73 18.88 -7.00 -7.24
CA ARG A 73 17.94 -6.52 -8.26
C ARG A 73 16.54 -7.09 -8.03
N HIS A 74 16.46 -8.38 -7.72
CA HIS A 74 15.19 -9.03 -7.36
C HIS A 74 14.64 -8.44 -6.07
N LEU A 75 15.48 -8.16 -5.07
CA LEU A 75 15.05 -7.43 -3.86
C LEU A 75 14.43 -6.06 -4.20
N MET A 76 15.06 -5.27 -5.08
CA MET A 76 14.51 -3.99 -5.52
C MET A 76 13.16 -4.15 -6.20
N LEU A 77 13.01 -5.15 -7.09
CA LEU A 77 11.74 -5.41 -7.77
C LEU A 77 10.65 -5.84 -6.77
N ASN A 78 11.00 -6.64 -5.76
CA ASN A 78 10.07 -7.02 -4.69
C ASN A 78 9.59 -5.79 -3.92
N LEU A 79 10.50 -4.86 -3.56
CA LEU A 79 10.11 -3.60 -2.89
C LEU A 79 9.16 -2.75 -3.74
N VAL A 80 9.43 -2.62 -5.04
CA VAL A 80 8.55 -1.89 -5.97
C VAL A 80 7.18 -2.56 -6.09
N SER A 81 7.14 -3.90 -6.06
CA SER A 81 5.86 -4.63 -6.12
C SER A 81 5.02 -4.52 -4.84
N LEU A 82 5.68 -4.37 -3.69
CA LEU A 82 5.02 -4.21 -2.38
C LEU A 82 4.48 -2.79 -2.17
N LEU A 83 5.17 -1.78 -2.70
CA LEU A 83 4.85 -0.37 -2.47
C LEU A 83 4.25 0.27 -3.73
N PRO A 84 2.92 0.41 -3.85
CA PRO A 84 2.26 0.89 -5.07
C PRO A 84 2.56 2.37 -5.38
N HIS A 85 2.95 3.15 -4.38
CA HIS A 85 3.35 4.56 -4.51
C HIS A 85 4.85 4.74 -4.83
N CYS A 86 5.59 3.64 -5.02
CA CYS A 86 6.99 3.70 -5.44
C CYS A 86 7.15 3.92 -6.94
N LYS A 87 8.03 4.85 -7.30
CA LYS A 87 8.53 5.03 -8.66
C LYS A 87 9.92 4.43 -8.76
N LYS A 88 10.08 3.43 -9.62
CA LYS A 88 11.40 2.90 -9.99
C LYS A 88 12.12 3.89 -10.91
N ASP A 89 13.41 4.08 -10.69
CA ASP A 89 14.25 4.90 -11.57
C ASP A 89 15.44 4.13 -12.14
N ASN A 90 16.14 4.77 -13.07
CA ASN A 90 17.36 4.23 -13.64
C ASN A 90 18.49 4.16 -12.61
N LYS A 91 19.45 3.26 -12.86
CA LYS A 91 20.60 3.05 -11.97
C LYS A 91 21.50 4.29 -11.97
N VAL A 92 21.91 4.72 -10.78
CA VAL A 92 22.79 5.89 -10.60
C VAL A 92 24.26 5.48 -10.80
N GLU A 93 24.98 6.33 -11.54
CA GLU A 93 26.37 6.15 -11.99
C GLU A 93 27.41 7.02 -11.27
N SER A 94 26.99 8.04 -10.52
CA SER A 94 27.90 9.11 -10.13
C SER A 94 29.00 8.64 -9.16
N LYS A 95 30.26 8.86 -9.57
CA LYS A 95 31.45 8.78 -8.71
C LYS A 95 31.50 9.94 -7.70
N GLU A 96 30.87 11.07 -8.03
CA GLU A 96 30.73 12.26 -7.18
C GLU A 96 29.51 12.20 -6.24
N THR A 97 29.52 13.09 -5.23
CA THR A 97 28.60 13.25 -4.09
C THR A 97 27.17 12.75 -4.36
N LYS A 98 26.93 11.48 -4.00
CA LYS A 98 25.68 10.73 -4.24
C LYS A 98 24.43 11.49 -3.76
N GLY A 99 24.53 12.18 -2.63
CA GLY A 99 23.43 12.97 -2.06
C GLY A 99 22.93 14.06 -3.01
N ALA A 100 23.83 14.80 -3.66
CA ALA A 100 23.45 15.87 -4.60
C ALA A 100 22.75 15.31 -5.85
N THR A 101 23.24 14.18 -6.37
CA THR A 101 22.59 13.49 -7.50
C THR A 101 21.19 13.00 -7.12
N LEU A 102 21.04 12.39 -5.94
CA LEU A 102 19.74 11.90 -5.46
C LEU A 102 18.75 13.05 -5.25
N ASN A 103 19.18 14.17 -4.69
CA ASN A 103 18.33 15.35 -4.51
C ASN A 103 17.84 15.92 -5.85
N LYS A 104 18.69 15.94 -6.89
CA LYS A 104 18.30 16.34 -8.24
C LYS A 104 17.28 15.37 -8.86
N LEU A 105 17.46 14.06 -8.64
CA LEU A 105 16.51 13.04 -9.11
C LEU A 105 15.17 13.14 -8.38
N LEU A 106 15.17 13.37 -7.07
CA LEU A 106 13.96 13.59 -6.27
C LEU A 106 13.19 14.82 -6.73
N SER A 107 13.90 15.93 -6.96
CA SER A 107 13.32 17.18 -7.46
C SER A 107 12.72 17.01 -8.85
N SER A 108 13.41 16.31 -9.76
CA SER A 108 12.88 16.08 -11.12
C SER A 108 11.69 15.11 -11.18
N LYS A 109 11.65 14.10 -10.31
CA LYS A 109 10.55 13.11 -10.25
C LYS A 109 9.40 13.52 -9.34
N SER A 110 9.48 14.68 -8.67
CA SER A 110 8.52 15.16 -7.67
C SER A 110 8.25 14.14 -6.55
N CYS A 111 9.32 13.52 -6.04
CA CYS A 111 9.24 12.52 -4.97
C CYS A 111 9.64 13.13 -3.62
N SER A 112 8.90 12.76 -2.56
CA SER A 112 9.14 13.25 -1.19
C SER A 112 10.23 12.46 -0.47
N SER A 113 10.32 11.17 -0.80
CA SER A 113 11.18 10.20 -0.11
C SER A 113 11.99 9.40 -1.12
N CYS A 114 13.19 8.95 -0.74
CA CYS A 114 14.08 8.16 -1.58
C CYS A 114 14.58 6.91 -0.86
N LEU A 115 14.56 5.79 -1.57
CA LEU A 115 15.24 4.56 -1.22
C LEU A 115 16.34 4.29 -2.25
N PHE A 116 17.59 4.33 -1.81
CA PHE A 116 18.76 4.08 -2.64
C PHE A 116 19.54 2.86 -2.15
N LEU A 117 19.58 1.83 -2.99
CA LEU A 117 20.32 0.59 -2.73
C LEU A 117 21.74 0.72 -3.29
N GLU A 118 22.71 0.86 -2.39
CA GLU A 118 24.13 0.94 -2.72
C GLU A 118 24.79 -0.42 -2.51
N CYS A 119 25.35 -0.99 -3.59
CA CYS A 119 26.11 -2.22 -3.50
C CYS A 119 27.62 -1.93 -3.53
N ARG A 120 28.35 -2.35 -2.49
CA ARG A 120 29.80 -2.21 -2.39
C ARG A 120 30.48 -3.57 -2.52
N LYS A 121 31.57 -3.63 -3.29
CA LYS A 121 32.34 -4.86 -3.58
C LYS A 121 31.47 -6.04 -4.07
N GLN A 122 30.27 -5.79 -4.60
CA GLN A 122 29.26 -6.79 -4.98
C GLN A 122 28.82 -7.75 -3.84
N LYS A 123 29.17 -7.46 -2.58
CA LYS A 123 28.89 -8.30 -1.41
C LYS A 123 28.08 -7.57 -0.35
N ASP A 124 28.39 -6.30 -0.12
CA ASP A 124 27.73 -5.53 0.93
C ASP A 124 26.61 -4.69 0.30
N LEU A 125 25.42 -4.77 0.90
CA LEU A 125 24.28 -3.94 0.51
C LEU A 125 24.02 -2.91 1.60
N TYR A 126 24.04 -1.64 1.19
CA TYR A 126 23.60 -0.53 2.01
C TYR A 126 22.29 0.01 1.47
N LEU A 127 21.32 0.22 2.35
CA LEU A 127 20.07 0.88 2.01
C LEU A 127 20.09 2.29 2.60
N TRP A 128 20.05 3.28 1.73
CA TRP A 128 19.87 4.67 2.10
C TRP A 128 18.38 5.01 2.02
N MET A 129 17.85 5.55 3.11
CA MET A 129 16.50 6.07 3.19
C MET A 129 16.60 7.56 3.51
N ALA A 130 16.10 8.41 2.63
CA ALA A 130 16.21 9.84 2.79
C ALA A 130 14.88 10.54 2.48
N LYS A 131 14.56 11.57 3.28
CA LYS A 131 13.52 12.54 2.97
C LYS A 131 14.13 13.80 2.38
N CYS A 132 13.46 14.34 1.35
CA CYS A 132 13.88 15.53 0.63
C CYS A 132 12.76 16.58 0.76
N PRO A 133 13.06 17.89 0.93
CA PRO A 133 14.36 18.56 0.80
C PRO A 133 15.19 18.74 2.09
N SER A 134 14.62 18.66 3.29
CA SER A 134 15.33 19.02 4.53
C SER A 134 15.97 17.85 5.29
N GLY A 135 16.03 16.63 4.73
CA GLY A 135 16.32 15.42 5.51
C GLY A 135 15.12 15.00 6.38
N PRO A 136 15.19 13.93 7.19
CA PRO A 136 16.36 13.15 7.62
C PRO A 136 16.84 12.08 6.62
N SER A 137 18.04 11.57 6.82
CA SER A 137 18.60 10.44 6.07
C SER A 137 19.18 9.38 7.00
N VAL A 138 18.89 8.12 6.70
CA VAL A 138 19.40 6.97 7.45
C VAL A 138 20.06 6.00 6.48
N LYS A 139 21.16 5.40 6.94
CA LYS A 139 21.90 4.37 6.21
C LYS A 139 21.83 3.06 6.97
N PHE A 140 21.25 2.05 6.34
CA PHE A 140 21.20 0.69 6.87
C PHE A 140 22.25 -0.18 6.18
N LEU A 141 22.91 -1.03 6.97
CA LEU A 141 23.61 -2.19 6.44
C LEU A 141 22.61 -3.34 6.38
N VAL A 142 22.34 -3.85 5.18
CA VAL A 142 21.36 -4.92 4.97
C VAL A 142 22.07 -6.26 4.89
N SER A 143 21.86 -7.10 5.90
CA SER A 143 22.37 -8.47 5.99
C SER A 143 21.25 -9.49 5.76
N ALA A 144 21.62 -10.74 5.44
CA ALA A 144 20.69 -11.87 5.31
C ALA A 144 19.48 -11.60 4.38
N VAL A 145 19.76 -11.13 3.16
CA VAL A 145 18.72 -10.86 2.15
C VAL A 145 18.22 -12.15 1.54
N HIS A 146 16.91 -12.37 1.61
CA HIS A 146 16.18 -13.41 0.89
C HIS A 146 15.16 -12.78 -0.05
N THR A 147 15.13 -13.23 -1.31
CA THR A 147 14.14 -12.74 -2.28
C THR A 147 12.84 -13.53 -2.15
N MET A 148 11.73 -12.96 -2.63
CA MET A 148 10.44 -13.66 -2.68
C MET A 148 10.50 -14.97 -3.49
N GLU A 149 11.41 -15.10 -4.44
CA GLU A 149 11.61 -16.31 -5.24
C GLU A 149 12.36 -17.41 -4.47
N GLU A 150 13.25 -17.03 -3.54
CA GLU A 150 13.97 -17.96 -2.67
C GLU A 150 13.08 -18.45 -1.52
N LEU A 151 12.13 -17.64 -1.08
CA LEU A 151 11.18 -17.98 -0.02
C LEU A 151 10.04 -18.84 -0.59
N LYS A 152 9.94 -20.10 -0.14
CA LYS A 152 8.84 -21.02 -0.49
C LYS A 152 7.54 -20.68 0.24
N LEU A 153 7.15 -19.41 0.23
CA LEU A 153 5.90 -18.96 0.82
C LEU A 153 4.77 -19.29 -0.18
N THR A 154 3.87 -20.17 0.22
CA THR A 154 2.68 -20.56 -0.56
C THR A 154 1.55 -19.52 -0.50
N GLY A 155 1.79 -18.40 0.20
CA GLY A 155 0.82 -17.32 0.40
C GLY A 155 0.72 -16.39 -0.81
N ASN A 156 -0.48 -16.26 -1.37
CA ASN A 156 -0.79 -15.23 -2.35
C ASN A 156 -1.14 -13.91 -1.62
N HIS A 157 -0.54 -12.79 -2.05
CA HIS A 157 -0.84 -11.47 -1.49
C HIS A 157 -1.37 -10.54 -2.59
N LEU A 158 -2.31 -9.68 -2.20
CA LEU A 158 -2.81 -8.64 -3.10
C LEU A 158 -1.70 -7.61 -3.34
N LYS A 159 -1.27 -7.45 -4.59
CA LYS A 159 -0.31 -6.41 -5.00
C LYS A 159 -0.90 -5.04 -4.75
N GLY A 160 -0.14 -4.16 -4.10
CA GLY A 160 -0.60 -2.82 -3.74
C GLY A 160 -1.64 -2.80 -2.61
N SER A 161 -1.83 -3.91 -1.89
CA SER A 161 -2.58 -3.89 -0.63
C SER A 161 -1.91 -2.99 0.41
N ARG A 162 -2.69 -2.56 1.39
CA ARG A 162 -2.18 -1.72 2.48
C ARG A 162 -1.47 -2.61 3.49
N PRO A 163 -0.15 -2.46 3.70
CA PRO A 163 0.55 -3.28 4.66
C PRO A 163 0.18 -2.90 6.09
N LEU A 164 0.08 -3.90 6.96
CA LEU A 164 0.03 -3.70 8.40
C LEU A 164 1.47 -3.58 8.92
N LEU A 165 1.79 -2.46 9.57
CA LEU A 165 3.10 -2.21 10.16
C LEU A 165 3.03 -2.44 11.67
N THR A 166 3.78 -3.42 12.16
CA THR A 166 3.92 -3.70 13.59
C THR A 166 5.35 -3.42 14.02
N PHE A 167 5.53 -2.60 15.06
CA PHE A 167 6.84 -2.24 15.59
C PHE A 167 7.04 -2.85 16.98
N SER A 168 8.26 -3.30 17.27
CA SER A 168 8.64 -3.74 18.62
C SER A 168 8.66 -2.57 19.60
N ALA A 169 8.41 -2.83 20.88
CA ALA A 169 8.51 -1.85 21.96
C ALA A 169 9.89 -1.18 22.05
N ASN A 170 10.95 -1.81 21.49
CA ASN A 170 12.28 -1.20 21.41
C ASN A 170 12.29 0.11 20.62
N PHE A 171 11.35 0.30 19.69
CA PHE A 171 11.28 1.52 18.89
C PHE A 171 10.88 2.78 19.67
N GLU A 172 10.37 2.61 20.89
CA GLU A 172 9.93 3.71 21.75
C GLU A 172 10.96 4.14 22.80
N LYS A 173 12.10 3.43 22.90
CA LYS A 173 13.10 3.66 23.94
C LYS A 173 13.90 4.94 23.69
N ASP A 174 14.53 5.04 22.53
CA ASP A 174 15.43 6.15 22.19
C ASP A 174 14.86 7.04 21.07
N ALA A 175 15.27 8.32 21.06
CA ALA A 175 14.82 9.28 20.05
C ALA A 175 15.15 8.87 18.61
N HIS A 176 16.31 8.24 18.40
CA HIS A 176 16.73 7.78 17.06
C HIS A 176 15.83 6.63 16.55
N TRP A 177 15.37 5.76 17.45
CA TRP A 177 14.41 4.71 17.08
C TRP A 177 13.03 5.26 16.76
N LYS A 178 12.56 6.25 17.53
CA LYS A 178 11.30 6.95 17.23
C LYS A 178 11.33 7.62 15.87
N LEU A 179 12.44 8.29 15.55
CA LEU A 179 12.65 8.88 14.22
C LEU A 179 12.63 7.82 13.12
N LEU A 180 13.30 6.68 13.34
CA LEU A 180 13.30 5.57 12.40
C LEU A 180 11.91 5.01 12.16
N LYS A 181 11.13 4.85 13.24
CA LYS A 181 9.74 4.38 13.20
C LYS A 181 8.90 5.32 12.35
N GLU A 182 8.98 6.63 12.58
CA GLU A 182 8.27 7.65 11.80
C GLU A 182 8.68 7.65 10.33
N MET A 183 9.98 7.52 10.03
CA MET A 183 10.46 7.42 8.64
C MET A 183 9.93 6.16 7.93
N LEU A 184 9.97 5.00 8.61
CA LEU A 184 9.47 3.73 8.07
C LEU A 184 7.96 3.77 7.86
N LEU A 185 7.24 4.36 8.81
CA LEU A 185 5.81 4.61 8.72
C LEU A 185 5.49 5.42 7.45
N GLN A 186 6.17 6.54 7.23
CA GLN A 186 5.97 7.41 6.08
C GLN A 186 6.29 6.73 4.74
N VAL A 187 7.39 5.98 4.67
CA VAL A 187 7.83 5.31 3.44
C VAL A 187 6.98 4.08 3.11
N CYS A 188 6.69 3.23 4.09
CA CYS A 188 6.01 1.96 3.89
C CYS A 188 4.49 2.04 4.04
N GLY A 189 3.98 3.05 4.75
CA GLY A 189 2.55 3.18 5.06
C GLY A 189 1.73 3.73 3.90
N LEU A 190 0.74 2.96 3.42
CA LEU A 190 -0.41 3.50 2.70
C LEU A 190 -1.41 4.06 3.72
N PHE A 191 -1.18 5.28 4.21
CA PHE A 191 -2.05 5.90 5.20
C PHE A 191 -3.45 6.19 4.63
N LEU A 192 -4.44 5.43 5.08
CA LEU A 192 -5.73 6.01 5.48
C LEU A 192 -5.53 6.35 6.96
N SER A 193 -6.24 7.36 7.45
CA SER A 193 -6.26 7.77 8.86
C SER A 193 -6.09 6.57 9.79
N LEU A 194 -5.02 6.57 10.60
CA LEU A 194 -4.95 5.70 11.77
C LEU A 194 -6.23 5.95 12.59
N GLN A 195 -7.24 5.09 12.45
CA GLN A 195 -8.03 4.78 13.63
C GLN A 195 -7.09 3.97 14.50
N VAL A 196 -6.53 4.68 15.47
CA VAL A 196 -5.80 4.14 16.60
C VAL A 196 -6.68 3.05 17.21
N PHE A 197 -6.39 1.79 16.95
CA PHE A 197 -6.89 0.69 17.78
C PHE A 197 -6.03 0.68 19.05
N SER A 198 -6.30 1.64 19.94
CA SER A 198 -5.89 1.61 21.34
C SER A 198 -7.08 1.10 22.16
N SER A 199 -7.40 -0.17 22.00
CA SER A 199 -8.11 -1.02 22.95
C SER A 199 -7.91 -2.44 22.40
N LEU A 200 -7.42 -3.44 23.13
CA LEU A 200 -7.54 -3.79 24.53
C LEU A 200 -6.19 -4.30 25.06
N SER A 201 -5.80 -3.85 26.24
CA SER A 201 -4.99 -4.64 27.18
C SER A 201 -5.09 -3.98 28.55
N THR A 202 -6.19 -4.25 29.22
CA THR A 202 -6.33 -4.32 30.68
C THR A 202 -7.32 -5.42 30.97
#